data_AF-A0AAD7E2H1-F1
#
_entry.id   AF-A0AAD7E2H1-F1
#
_cell.length_a   1.000
_cell.length_b   1.000
_cell.length_c   1.000
_cell.angle_alpha   90.00
_cell.angle_beta   90.00
_cell.angle_gamma   90.00
#
_symmetry.space_group_name_H-M   'P 1'
#
loop_
_entity.id
_entity.type
_entity.pdbx_description
1 polymer ?
#
loop_
_entity_poly.entity_id
_entity_poly.type
_entity_poly.pdbx_seq_one_letter_code
_entity_poly.pdbx_strand_id
1 'polypeptide(L)'
;ILHTSFSDYLTDHRRSGRHLWFVDSKIQSKSLAMGCLRVLNSQLKFNICDLEDSHVLNVDVPALLDRIEGHIFAELKYASLFWAHHLRDAGLDEEILIELKGLMNNRFLYWLEVVSLLNQVPIAIESLEITRNYTEV
;
A
#
# COMPACT_ATOMS: atom_id res chain seq x y z
N ILE A 1 -6.12 4.32 -20.90
CA ILE A 1 -5.42 3.21 -21.59
C ILE A 1 -3.97 3.63 -21.73
N LEU A 2 -3.06 3.05 -20.94
CA LEU A 2 -1.63 3.12 -21.22
C LEU A 2 -1.31 1.96 -22.16
N HIS A 3 -0.83 2.26 -23.36
CA HIS A 3 -0.39 1.21 -24.28
C HIS A 3 0.88 0.59 -23.69
N THR A 4 0.95 -0.74 -23.54
CA THR A 4 2.10 -1.45 -22.96
C THR A 4 3.41 -1.02 -23.65
N SER A 5 3.35 -0.80 -24.97
CA SER A 5 4.48 -0.28 -25.77
C SER A 5 5.06 1.05 -25.29
N PHE A 6 4.26 1.91 -24.67
CA PHE A 6 4.71 3.20 -24.13
C PHE A 6 5.37 3.02 -22.77
N SER A 7 4.75 2.27 -21.85
CA SER A 7 5.36 1.94 -20.55
C SER A 7 6.70 1.23 -20.73
N ASP A 8 6.76 0.24 -21.63
CA ASP A 8 7.98 -0.48 -21.96
C ASP A 8 9.05 0.45 -22.55
N TYR A 9 8.65 1.42 -23.38
CA TYR A 9 9.58 2.39 -23.95
C TYR A 9 10.17 3.31 -22.88
N LEU A 10 9.37 3.74 -21.90
CA LEU A 10 9.86 4.61 -20.82
C LEU A 10 10.75 3.87 -19.81
N THR A 11 10.52 2.57 -19.59
CA THR A 11 11.16 1.78 -18.53
C THR A 11 12.31 0.90 -19.02
N ASP A 12 12.43 0.64 -20.31
CA ASP A 12 13.56 -0.09 -20.89
C ASP A 12 14.64 0.88 -21.42
N HIS A 13 15.76 0.97 -20.70
CA HIS A 13 16.89 1.81 -21.08
C HIS A 13 17.46 1.47 -22.48
N ARG A 14 17.24 0.24 -22.97
CA ARG A 14 17.66 -0.17 -24.33
C ARG A 14 16.75 0.45 -25.40
N ARG A 15 15.50 0.77 -25.04
CA ARG A 15 14.50 1.38 -25.94
C ARG A 15 14.47 2.89 -25.80
N SER A 16 14.60 3.42 -24.59
CA SER A 16 14.65 4.87 -24.32
C SER A 16 16.02 5.50 -24.58
N GLY A 17 17.08 4.71 -24.74
CA GLY A 17 18.44 5.23 -24.87
C GLY A 17 18.85 6.12 -23.68
N ARG A 18 19.58 7.22 -23.95
CA ARG A 18 20.00 8.23 -22.95
C ARG A 18 19.02 9.40 -22.83
N HIS A 19 17.76 9.20 -23.19
CA HIS A 19 16.78 10.28 -23.18
C HIS A 19 16.32 10.65 -21.77
N LEU A 20 16.01 11.94 -21.57
CA LEU A 20 15.63 12.53 -20.27
C LEU A 20 14.33 11.97 -19.67
N TRP A 21 13.49 11.32 -20.49
CA TRP A 21 12.22 10.71 -20.07
C TRP A 21 12.35 9.23 -19.70
N PHE A 22 13.56 8.67 -19.61
CA PHE A 22 13.76 7.34 -19.06
C PHE A 22 13.31 7.30 -17.59
N VAL A 23 12.54 6.28 -17.25
CA VAL A 23 12.02 6.03 -15.91
C VAL A 23 12.68 4.78 -15.35
N ASP A 24 13.60 4.98 -14.42
CA ASP A 24 14.15 3.88 -13.63
C ASP A 24 13.04 3.30 -12.74
N SER A 25 12.57 2.11 -13.13
CA SER A 25 11.45 1.44 -12.44
C SER A 25 11.79 1.13 -10.99
N LYS A 26 13.04 0.83 -10.66
CA LYS A 26 13.44 0.50 -9.30
C LYS A 26 13.41 1.74 -8.40
N ILE A 27 13.89 2.87 -8.91
CA ILE A 27 13.81 4.15 -8.19
C ILE A 27 12.34 4.53 -7.96
N GLN A 28 11.48 4.41 -8.97
CA GLN A 28 10.05 4.73 -8.81
C GLN A 28 9.33 3.77 -7.86
N SER A 29 9.59 2.46 -7.93
CA SER A 29 9.03 1.49 -7.00
C SER A 29 9.45 1.81 -5.56
N LYS A 30 10.71 2.19 -5.32
CA LYS A 30 11.16 2.65 -3.99
C LYS A 30 10.40 3.89 -3.55
N SER A 31 10.27 4.91 -4.40
CA SER A 31 9.53 6.14 -4.09
C SER A 31 8.07 5.85 -3.74
N LEU A 32 7.42 4.95 -4.48
CA LEU A 32 6.04 4.54 -4.23
C LEU A 32 5.90 3.72 -2.95
N ALA A 33 6.80 2.77 -2.69
CA ALA A 33 6.82 1.98 -1.46
C ALA A 33 6.95 2.90 -0.23
N MET A 34 7.93 3.81 -0.24
CA MET A 34 8.14 4.80 0.82
C MET A 34 6.94 5.73 0.99
N GLY A 35 6.38 6.23 -0.11
CA GLY A 35 5.19 7.09 -0.08
C GLY A 35 4.00 6.39 0.56
N CYS A 36 3.73 5.14 0.17
CA CYS A 36 2.64 4.35 0.73
C CYS A 36 2.86 4.08 2.22
N LEU A 37 4.05 3.62 2.61
CA LEU A 37 4.35 3.33 4.02
C LEU A 37 4.22 4.59 4.90
N ARG A 38 4.65 5.76 4.43
CA ARG A 38 4.49 7.03 5.14
C ARG A 38 3.03 7.44 5.29
N VAL A 39 2.22 7.28 4.25
CA VAL A 39 0.76 7.51 4.32
C VAL A 39 0.14 6.59 5.37
N LEU A 40 0.48 5.30 5.36
CA LEU A 40 -0.03 4.34 6.34
C LEU A 40 0.40 4.69 7.77
N ASN A 41 1.68 5.01 7.98
CA ASN A 41 2.20 5.35 9.30
C ASN A 41 1.58 6.63 9.88
N SER A 42 1.20 7.58 9.02
CA SER A 42 0.68 8.89 9.43
C SER A 42 -0.85 8.94 9.55
N GLN A 43 -1.58 8.27 8.66
CA GLN A 43 -3.03 8.44 8.54
C GLN A 43 -3.84 7.31 9.18
N LEU A 44 -3.26 6.12 9.38
CA LEU A 44 -3.97 5.03 10.04
C LEU A 44 -4.27 5.38 11.50
N LYS A 45 -5.53 5.24 11.89
CA LYS A 45 -6.01 5.36 13.26
C LYS A 45 -6.88 4.15 13.60
N PHE A 46 -6.94 3.82 14.90
CA PHE A 46 -7.90 2.84 15.41
C PHE A 46 -9.33 3.28 15.07
N ASN A 47 -10.16 2.33 14.65
CA ASN A 47 -11.58 2.54 14.36
C ASN A 47 -11.77 3.68 13.35
N ILE A 48 -11.18 3.53 12.16
CA ILE A 48 -11.01 4.66 11.23
C ILE A 48 -12.34 5.25 10.75
N CYS A 49 -13.37 4.40 10.66
CA CYS A 49 -14.74 4.76 10.26
C CYS A 49 -15.67 5.02 11.46
N ASP A 50 -15.12 5.18 12.66
CA ASP A 50 -15.84 5.49 13.90
C ASP A 50 -17.05 4.56 14.11
N LEU A 51 -16.83 3.25 13.95
CA LEU A 51 -17.83 2.21 14.16
C LEU A 51 -18.17 2.09 15.65
N GLU A 52 -19.44 1.84 15.93
CA GLU A 52 -19.96 1.77 17.29
C GLU A 52 -19.62 0.45 17.97
N ASP A 53 -19.56 -0.65 17.21
CA ASP A 53 -19.31 -1.99 17.73
C ASP A 53 -18.47 -2.82 16.74
N SER A 54 -17.35 -3.38 17.23
CA SER A 54 -16.45 -4.24 16.46
C SER A 54 -16.92 -5.69 16.37
N HIS A 55 -17.98 -6.09 17.09
CA HIS A 55 -18.57 -7.43 17.02
C HIS A 55 -19.57 -7.58 15.87
N VAL A 56 -20.00 -6.47 15.27
CA VAL A 56 -20.91 -6.46 14.13
C VAL A 56 -20.10 -6.71 12.86
N LEU A 57 -20.60 -7.59 11.98
CA LEU A 57 -19.96 -7.83 10.70
C LEU A 57 -20.05 -6.59 9.83
N ASN A 58 -19.01 -6.28 9.05
CA ASN A 58 -19.02 -5.14 8.13
C ASN A 58 -20.27 -5.09 7.24
N VAL A 59 -20.77 -6.24 6.78
CA VAL A 59 -21.97 -6.34 5.94
C VAL A 59 -23.26 -5.91 6.64
N ASP A 60 -23.27 -5.95 7.98
CA ASP A 60 -24.42 -5.62 8.81
C ASP A 60 -24.34 -4.18 9.37
N VAL A 61 -23.24 -3.45 9.10
CA VAL A 61 -23.08 -2.06 9.54
C VAL A 61 -23.90 -1.12 8.66
N PRO A 62 -24.87 -0.36 9.21
CA PRO A 62 -25.68 0.58 8.43
C PRO A 62 -24.83 1.70 7.82
N ALA A 63 -25.09 2.02 6.54
CA ALA A 63 -24.41 3.09 5.81
C ALA A 63 -22.87 3.00 5.82
N LEU A 64 -22.31 1.78 5.92
CA LEU A 64 -20.87 1.58 5.98
C LEU A 64 -20.12 2.19 4.79
N LEU A 65 -20.70 2.10 3.58
CA LEU A 65 -20.07 2.67 2.38
C LEU A 65 -19.87 4.19 2.51
N ASP A 66 -20.90 4.92 2.97
CA ASP A 66 -20.80 6.37 3.17
C ASP A 66 -19.73 6.72 4.23
N ARG A 67 -19.63 5.90 5.29
CA ARG A 67 -18.58 6.05 6.31
C ARG A 67 -17.18 5.78 5.75
N ILE A 68 -17.03 4.75 4.92
CA ILE A 68 -15.76 4.45 4.26
C ILE A 68 -15.34 5.62 3.36
N GLU A 69 -16.25 6.15 2.54
CA GLU A 69 -15.97 7.28 1.65
C GLU A 69 -15.65 8.57 2.41
N GLY A 70 -16.23 8.77 3.60
CA GLY A 70 -15.95 9.91 4.46
C GLY A 70 -14.60 9.86 5.22
N HIS A 71 -14.00 8.68 5.38
CA HIS A 71 -12.81 8.50 6.24
C HIS A 71 -11.59 7.92 5.51
N ILE A 72 -11.79 7.14 4.44
CA ILE A 72 -10.73 6.44 3.71
C ILE A 72 -10.58 7.08 2.33
N PHE A 73 -9.79 8.15 2.27
CA PHE A 73 -9.51 8.88 1.04
C PHE A 73 -8.61 8.11 0.07
N ALA A 74 -8.53 8.61 -1.16
CA ALA A 74 -7.91 7.91 -2.29
C ALA A 74 -6.45 7.52 -2.03
N GLU A 75 -5.67 8.37 -1.38
CA GLU A 75 -4.29 8.14 -1.03
C GLU A 75 -4.12 7.02 0.01
N LEU A 76 -4.96 6.99 1.05
CA LEU A 76 -4.92 5.95 2.08
C LEU A 76 -5.39 4.62 1.51
N LYS A 77 -6.45 4.64 0.70
CA LYS A 77 -6.95 3.48 -0.03
C LYS A 77 -5.86 2.91 -0.93
N TYR A 78 -5.20 3.75 -1.73
CA TYR A 78 -4.11 3.32 -2.60
C TYR A 78 -2.95 2.74 -1.79
N ALA A 79 -2.48 3.47 -0.77
CA ALA A 79 -1.38 3.01 0.07
C ALA A 79 -1.70 1.66 0.73
N SER A 80 -2.91 1.48 1.24
CA SER A 80 -3.36 0.26 1.92
C SER A 80 -3.37 -0.97 1.03
N LEU A 81 -3.58 -0.79 -0.28
CA LEU A 81 -3.71 -1.88 -1.24
C LEU A 81 -2.40 -2.20 -1.99
N PHE A 82 -1.48 -1.25 -2.13
CA PHE A 82 -0.33 -1.41 -3.05
C PHE A 82 1.05 -1.30 -2.41
N TRP A 83 1.16 -0.94 -1.12
CA TRP A 83 2.47 -0.75 -0.47
C TRP A 83 3.38 -1.99 -0.59
N ALA A 84 2.85 -3.19 -0.39
CA ALA A 84 3.64 -4.43 -0.41
C ALA A 84 4.07 -4.81 -1.84
N HIS A 85 3.23 -4.54 -2.84
CA HIS A 85 3.60 -4.74 -4.25
C HIS A 85 4.79 -3.84 -4.62
N HIS A 86 4.73 -2.56 -4.27
CA HIS A 86 5.83 -1.63 -4.51
C HIS A 86 7.08 -2.01 -3.72
N LEU A 87 6.93 -2.50 -2.49
CA LEU A 87 8.03 -3.01 -1.68
C LEU A 87 8.74 -4.19 -2.36
N ARG A 88 7.99 -5.17 -2.87
CA ARG A 88 8.55 -6.33 -3.58
C ARG A 88 9.41 -5.88 -4.77
N ASP A 89 8.90 -4.92 -5.54
CA ASP A 89 9.56 -4.45 -6.76
C ASP A 89 10.77 -3.54 -6.45
N ALA A 90 10.71 -2.77 -5.36
CA ALA A 90 11.80 -1.93 -4.88
C ALA A 90 12.96 -2.75 -4.26
N GLY A 91 12.60 -3.82 -3.55
CA GLY A 91 13.47 -4.52 -2.61
C GLY A 91 13.57 -3.81 -1.26
N LEU A 92 14.19 -4.48 -0.29
CA LEU A 92 14.39 -3.94 1.05
C LEU A 92 15.68 -3.10 1.10
N ASP A 93 15.58 -1.91 1.70
CA ASP A 93 16.72 -1.12 2.15
C ASP A 93 16.46 -0.54 3.55
N GLU A 94 17.44 0.19 4.10
CA GLU A 94 17.37 0.71 5.47
C GLU A 94 16.20 1.69 5.69
N GLU A 95 15.95 2.59 4.72
CA GLU A 95 14.87 3.57 4.83
C GLU A 95 13.49 2.90 4.79
N ILE A 96 13.32 1.96 3.86
CA ILE A 96 12.10 1.15 3.75
C ILE A 96 11.88 0.33 5.02
N LEU A 97 12.94 -0.28 5.56
CA LEU A 97 12.85 -1.13 6.75
C LEU A 97 12.37 -0.33 7.97
N ILE A 98 12.80 0.93 8.12
CA ILE A 98 12.33 1.81 9.20
C ILE A 98 10.83 2.05 9.07
N GLU A 99 10.36 2.45 7.90
CA GLU A 99 8.94 2.74 7.65
C GLU A 99 8.08 1.47 7.78
N LEU A 100 8.58 0.33 7.27
CA LEU A 100 7.92 -0.96 7.35
C LEU A 100 7.78 -1.42 8.81
N LYS A 101 8.83 -1.28 9.63
CA LYS A 101 8.75 -1.54 11.08
C LYS A 101 7.74 -0.63 11.76
N GLY A 102 7.66 0.64 11.34
CA GLY A 102 6.63 1.57 11.79
C GLY A 102 5.22 1.01 11.60
N LEU A 103 4.94 0.50 10.40
CA LEU A 103 3.66 -0.09 10.04
C LEU A 103 3.40 -1.37 10.85
N MET A 104 4.33 -2.33 10.79
CA MET A 104 4.15 -3.66 11.36
C MET A 104 4.04 -3.63 12.90
N ASN A 105 4.79 -2.77 13.57
CA ASN A 105 4.82 -2.75 15.03
C ASN A 105 3.73 -1.88 15.65
N ASN A 106 3.29 -0.81 14.97
CA ASN A 106 2.42 0.20 15.59
C ASN A 106 1.05 0.33 14.91
N ARG A 107 0.94 -0.03 13.63
CA ARG A 107 -0.23 0.28 12.80
C ARG A 107 -0.81 -0.94 12.08
N PHE A 108 -0.25 -2.13 12.29
CA PHE A 108 -0.64 -3.37 11.60
C PHE A 108 -2.13 -3.66 11.69
N LEU A 109 -2.71 -3.62 12.88
CA LEU A 109 -4.13 -3.90 13.08
C LEU A 109 -5.03 -2.83 12.44
N TYR A 110 -4.59 -1.57 12.42
CA TYR A 110 -5.34 -0.48 11.78
C TYR A 110 -5.31 -0.60 10.26
N TRP A 111 -4.18 -1.03 9.69
CA TRP A 111 -4.11 -1.37 8.28
C TRP A 111 -5.01 -2.55 7.94
N LEU A 112 -5.00 -3.60 8.75
CA LEU A 112 -5.86 -4.76 8.55
C LEU A 112 -7.36 -4.39 8.62
N GLU A 113 -7.72 -3.48 9.53
CA GLU A 113 -9.06 -2.89 9.62
C GLU A 113 -9.46 -2.21 8.31
N VAL A 114 -8.61 -1.32 7.77
CA VAL A 114 -8.87 -0.66 6.47
C VAL A 114 -9.04 -1.67 5.34
N VAL A 115 -8.17 -2.66 5.24
CA VAL A 115 -8.25 -3.68 4.18
C VAL A 115 -9.52 -4.53 4.32
N SER A 116 -9.95 -4.82 5.56
CA SER A 116 -11.22 -5.49 5.85
C SER A 116 -12.44 -4.64 5.43
N LEU A 117 -12.43 -3.34 5.77
CA LEU A 117 -13.48 -2.39 5.39
C LEU A 117 -13.60 -2.22 3.87
N LEU A 118 -12.47 -2.25 3.17
CA LEU A 118 -12.43 -2.22 1.70
C LEU A 118 -12.83 -3.55 1.04
N ASN A 119 -13.12 -4.59 1.82
CA ASN A 119 -13.39 -5.95 1.35
C ASN A 119 -12.23 -6.52 0.49
N GLN A 120 -10.99 -6.26 0.92
CA GLN A 120 -9.76 -6.65 0.22
C GLN A 120 -8.85 -7.54 1.08
N VAL A 121 -9.40 -8.32 2.01
CA VAL A 121 -8.63 -9.22 2.89
C VAL A 121 -7.60 -10.12 2.15
N PRO A 122 -7.87 -10.64 0.93
CA PRO A 122 -6.84 -11.36 0.17
C PRO A 122 -5.53 -10.57 -0.04
N ILE A 123 -5.60 -9.24 -0.21
CA ILE A 123 -4.43 -8.37 -0.34
C ILE A 123 -3.61 -8.34 0.95
N ALA A 124 -4.25 -8.43 2.13
CA ALA A 124 -3.52 -8.49 3.39
C ALA A 124 -2.67 -9.77 3.46
N ILE A 125 -3.20 -10.91 3.00
CA ILE A 125 -2.47 -12.18 2.96
C ILE A 125 -1.26 -12.07 2.03
N GLU A 126 -1.46 -11.61 0.79
CA GLU A 126 -0.36 -11.41 -0.17
C GLU A 126 0.71 -10.46 0.38
N SER A 127 0.29 -9.35 0.98
CA SER A 127 1.20 -8.37 1.56
C SER A 127 2.05 -8.98 2.69
N LEU A 128 1.43 -9.79 3.56
CA LEU A 128 2.15 -10.49 4.63
C LEU A 128 3.14 -11.52 4.08
N GLU A 129 2.76 -12.27 3.05
CA GLU A 129 3.66 -13.22 2.38
C GLU A 129 4.88 -12.53 1.76
N ILE A 130 4.68 -11.37 1.12
CA ILE A 130 5.78 -10.55 0.61
C ILE A 130 6.71 -10.14 1.77
N THR A 131 6.15 -9.68 2.89
CA THR A 131 6.97 -9.21 4.02
C THR A 131 7.69 -10.30 4.81
N ARG A 132 7.19 -11.54 4.77
CA ARG A 132 7.83 -12.68 5.41
C ARG A 132 9.28 -12.87 4.95
N ASN A 133 9.55 -12.57 3.68
CA ASN A 133 10.91 -12.65 3.10
C ASN A 133 11.88 -11.62 3.70
N TYR A 134 11.41 -10.69 4.52
CA TYR A 134 12.20 -9.63 5.14
C TYR A 134 12.27 -9.74 6.68
N THR A 135 11.62 -10.72 7.29
CA THR A 135 11.57 -10.93 8.75
C THR A 135 12.55 -11.99 9.29
N GLU A 136 13.41 -12.56 8.43
CA GLU A 136 14.41 -13.58 8.80
C GLU A 136 15.84 -13.03 8.97
N VAL A 137 16.00 -11.72 9.19
CA VAL A 137 17.31 -11.06 9.43
C VAL A 137 17.43 -10.56 10.86
#